data_AF-A0AAE2YGG3-F1
#
_entry.id   AF-A0AAE2YGG3-F1
#
_cell.length_a   1.000
_cell.length_b   1.000
_cell.length_c   1.000
_cell.angle_alpha   90.00
_cell.angle_beta   90.00
_cell.angle_gamma   90.00
#
_symmetry.space_group_name_H-M   'P 1'
#
loop_
_entity.id
_entity.type
_entity.pdbx_description
1 polymer ?
#
loop_
_entity_poly.entity_id
_entity_poly.type
_entity_poly.pdbx_seq_one_letter_code
_entity_poly.pdbx_strand_id
1 'polypeptide(L)'
;DTVDVAAPYEKLEELYWMVKRTVEARNPGVTMMAHFSHFYEDGGSIYMIFFTQQQNHERAVQAYCSVWRDALEACLKVGGTISHHHGVGLVRAGWMHKEHGNAFEVLKAIKKVLDPNNIMNPGKLGL
;
A
#
# COMPACT_ATOMS: atom_id res chain seq x y z
N ASP A 1 5.98 10.39 5.09
CA ASP A 1 4.83 9.56 5.46
C ASP A 1 5.29 8.11 5.56
N THR A 2 4.42 7.19 5.99
CA THR A 2 4.79 5.80 6.27
C THR A 2 3.89 4.82 5.51
N VAL A 3 4.48 3.72 5.06
CA VAL A 3 3.84 2.64 4.30
C VAL A 3 4.16 1.33 5.03
N ASP A 4 3.14 0.70 5.59
CA ASP A 4 3.22 -0.62 6.20
C ASP A 4 2.81 -1.69 5.18
N VAL A 5 3.66 -2.70 5.03
CA VAL A 5 3.38 -3.88 4.20
C VAL A 5 3.83 -5.12 4.95
N ALA A 6 3.41 -6.29 4.51
CA ALA A 6 3.90 -7.56 5.03
C ALA A 6 4.06 -8.59 3.92
N ALA A 7 4.94 -9.56 4.13
CA ALA A 7 5.15 -10.67 3.22
C ALA A 7 5.67 -11.91 3.96
N PRO A 8 5.56 -13.09 3.34
CA PRO A 8 6.27 -14.27 3.79
C PRO A 8 7.78 -14.07 3.84
N TYR A 9 8.48 -14.81 4.69
CA TYR A 9 9.94 -14.65 4.87
C TYR A 9 10.73 -14.78 3.57
N GLU A 10 10.35 -15.73 2.70
CA GLU A 10 11.02 -15.97 1.41
C GLU A 10 10.97 -14.76 0.46
N LYS A 11 10.02 -13.83 0.67
CA LYS A 11 9.81 -12.63 -0.15
C LYS A 11 10.21 -11.33 0.53
N LEU A 12 10.49 -11.38 1.83
CA LEU A 12 10.55 -10.18 2.67
C LEU A 12 11.71 -9.25 2.27
N GLU A 13 12.88 -9.82 1.97
CA GLU A 13 14.02 -9.05 1.47
C GLU A 13 13.78 -8.50 0.07
N GLU A 14 13.26 -9.33 -0.85
CA GLU A 14 12.93 -8.92 -2.22
C GLU A 14 11.93 -7.76 -2.20
N LEU A 15 10.89 -7.86 -1.39
CA LEU A 15 9.85 -6.85 -1.21
C LEU A 15 10.47 -5.51 -0.80
N TYR A 16 11.34 -5.50 0.22
CA TYR A 16 12.02 -4.28 0.67
C TYR A 16 12.79 -3.60 -0.47
N TRP A 17 13.66 -4.36 -1.15
CA TRP A 17 14.50 -3.80 -2.20
C TRP A 17 13.71 -3.38 -3.43
N MET A 18 12.69 -4.15 -3.82
CA MET A 18 11.85 -3.84 -4.97
C MET A 18 11.09 -2.54 -4.76
N VAL A 19 10.47 -2.37 -3.59
CA VAL A 19 9.73 -1.14 -3.25
C VAL A 19 10.67 0.05 -3.17
N LYS A 20 11.77 -0.05 -2.39
CA LYS A 20 12.74 1.05 -2.23
C LYS A 20 13.31 1.51 -3.57
N ARG A 21 13.82 0.58 -4.38
CA ARG A 21 14.45 0.90 -5.67
C ARG A 21 13.45 1.49 -6.65
N THR A 22 12.23 0.93 -6.73
CA THR A 22 11.19 1.45 -7.62
C THR A 22 10.80 2.88 -7.24
N VAL A 23 10.57 3.13 -5.95
CA VAL A 23 10.19 4.45 -5.46
C VAL A 23 11.29 5.48 -5.70
N GLU A 24 12.52 5.23 -5.28
CA GLU A 24 13.62 6.19 -5.40
C GLU A 24 14.01 6.43 -6.86
N ALA A 25 13.95 5.42 -7.73
CA ALA A 25 14.28 5.57 -9.15
C ALA A 25 13.23 6.38 -9.92
N ARG A 26 11.95 6.27 -9.55
CA ARG A 26 10.83 6.93 -10.27
C ARG A 26 10.45 8.28 -9.70
N ASN A 27 10.88 8.59 -8.48
CA ASN A 27 10.46 9.80 -7.77
C ASN A 27 11.70 10.58 -7.28
N PRO A 28 12.31 11.41 -8.14
CA PRO A 28 13.47 12.22 -7.76
C PRO A 28 13.19 13.09 -6.53
N GLY A 29 14.14 13.16 -5.61
CA GLY A 29 13.98 13.87 -4.34
C GLY A 29 13.13 13.13 -3.31
N VAL A 30 12.86 11.83 -3.50
CA VAL A 30 12.31 10.93 -2.48
C VAL A 30 13.42 10.02 -1.95
N THR A 31 13.48 9.87 -0.63
CA THR A 31 14.31 8.88 0.05
C THR A 31 13.41 7.95 0.85
N MET A 32 13.69 6.64 0.80
CA MET A 32 12.94 5.61 1.51
C MET A 32 13.85 4.78 2.42
N MET A 33 13.43 4.64 3.67
CA MET A 33 14.06 3.82 4.70
C MET A 33 13.03 2.84 5.26
N ALA A 34 13.46 1.81 5.99
CA ALA A 34 12.54 0.88 6.61
C ALA A 34 13.11 0.27 7.89
N HIS A 35 12.22 -0.30 8.71
CA HIS A 35 12.56 -1.27 9.74
C HIS A 35 11.52 -2.40 9.73
N PHE A 36 11.90 -3.56 10.26
CA PHE A 36 10.94 -4.63 10.52
C PHE A 36 10.24 -4.35 11.84
N SER A 37 8.92 -4.32 11.83
CA SER A 37 8.14 -3.94 13.02
C SER A 37 7.57 -5.14 13.78
N HIS A 38 7.24 -6.21 13.06
CA HIS A 38 6.64 -7.42 13.60
C HIS A 38 7.15 -8.65 12.86
N PHE A 39 7.22 -9.77 13.58
CA PHE A 39 7.58 -11.08 13.08
C PHE A 39 6.50 -12.09 13.47
N TYR A 40 6.22 -13.02 12.58
CA TYR A 40 5.22 -14.06 12.69
C TYR A 40 5.84 -15.39 12.25
N GLU A 41 5.11 -16.50 12.43
CA GLU A 41 5.60 -17.83 12.04
C GLU A 41 5.99 -17.90 10.56
N ASP A 42 5.19 -17.29 9.67
CA ASP A 42 5.38 -17.40 8.22
C ASP A 42 5.97 -16.15 7.55
N GLY A 43 6.19 -15.05 8.29
CA GLY A 43 6.63 -13.80 7.68
C GLY A 43 6.78 -12.62 8.63
N GLY A 44 6.83 -11.41 8.07
CA GLY A 44 7.06 -10.20 8.84
C GLY A 44 6.44 -8.96 8.23
N SER A 45 6.28 -7.94 9.06
CA SER A 45 5.87 -6.60 8.63
C SER A 45 7.09 -5.71 8.41
N ILE A 46 7.10 -5.04 7.26
CA ILE A 46 8.05 -3.98 6.93
C ILE A 46 7.34 -2.65 7.10
N TYR A 47 7.90 -1.80 7.95
CA TYR A 47 7.44 -0.43 8.12
C TYR A 47 8.37 0.51 7.36
N MET A 48 7.92 0.94 6.18
CA MET A 48 8.67 1.82 5.30
C MET A 48 8.33 3.27 5.58
N ILE A 49 9.35 4.13 5.56
CA ILE A 49 9.24 5.55 5.82
C ILE A 49 9.81 6.26 4.61
N PHE A 50 9.06 7.20 4.04
CA PHE A 50 9.57 8.05 2.96
C PHE A 50 9.47 9.52 3.30
N PHE A 51 10.47 10.25 2.82
CA PHE A 51 10.55 11.70 2.91
C PHE A 51 10.80 12.24 1.52
N THR A 52 10.26 13.42 1.24
CA THR A 52 10.50 14.09 -0.04
C THR A 52 10.83 15.55 0.14
N GLN A 53 11.79 16.03 -0.66
CA GLN A 53 12.11 17.44 -0.78
C GLN A 53 11.83 17.85 -2.22
N GLN A 54 10.79 18.68 -2.39
CA GLN A 54 10.35 19.16 -3.69
C GLN A 54 10.37 20.69 -3.72
N GLN A 55 10.44 21.24 -4.94
CA GLN A 55 10.57 22.70 -5.15
C GLN A 55 9.37 23.49 -4.63
N ASN A 56 8.18 22.89 -4.65
CA ASN A 56 6.94 23.53 -4.23
C ASN A 56 5.90 22.49 -3.77
N HIS A 57 4.79 22.99 -3.24
CA HIS A 57 3.70 22.16 -2.71
C HIS A 57 3.08 21.24 -3.77
N GLU A 58 2.82 21.73 -4.98
CA GLU A 58 2.20 20.93 -6.03
C GLU A 58 3.08 19.73 -6.42
N ARG A 59 4.38 19.96 -6.59
CA ARG A 59 5.37 18.89 -6.83
C ARG A 59 5.46 17.93 -5.66
N ALA A 60 5.37 18.42 -4.42
CA ALA A 60 5.33 17.57 -3.22
C ALA A 60 4.12 16.63 -3.21
N VAL A 61 2.94 17.14 -3.56
CA VAL A 61 1.71 16.33 -3.66
C VAL A 61 1.83 15.31 -4.80
N GLN A 62 2.35 15.70 -5.97
CA GLN A 62 2.56 14.78 -7.10
C GLN A 62 3.53 13.64 -6.74
N ALA A 63 4.65 13.96 -6.07
CA ALA A 63 5.61 12.98 -5.58
C ALA A 63 4.96 12.06 -4.54
N TYR A 64 4.23 12.62 -3.57
CA TYR A 64 3.51 11.84 -2.56
C TYR A 64 2.56 10.81 -3.17
N CYS A 65 1.71 11.22 -4.12
CA CYS A 65 0.78 10.32 -4.80
C CYS A 65 1.50 9.26 -5.64
N SER A 66 2.60 9.63 -6.30
CA SER A 66 3.39 8.71 -7.10
C SER A 66 4.13 7.67 -6.26
N VAL A 67 4.62 8.05 -5.07
CA VAL A 67 5.22 7.12 -4.11
C VAL A 67 4.21 6.06 -3.68
N TRP A 68 2.98 6.45 -3.31
CA TRP A 68 1.93 5.49 -2.95
C TRP A 68 1.64 4.49 -4.07
N ARG A 69 1.48 4.99 -5.30
CA ARG A 69 1.25 4.12 -6.45
C ARG A 69 2.41 3.15 -6.66
N ASP A 70 3.62 3.67 -6.74
CA ASP A 70 4.81 2.87 -7.08
C ASP A 70 5.14 1.85 -5.97
N ALA A 71 4.96 2.22 -4.70
CA ALA A 71 5.18 1.33 -3.56
C ALA A 71 4.17 0.17 -3.52
N LEU A 72 2.87 0.47 -3.65
CA LEU A 72 1.82 -0.57 -3.57
C LEU A 72 1.84 -1.49 -4.80
N GLU A 73 2.14 -0.96 -5.99
CA GLU A 73 2.30 -1.79 -7.18
C GLU A 73 3.53 -2.69 -7.10
N ALA A 74 4.66 -2.18 -6.59
CA ALA A 74 5.85 -3.00 -6.35
C ALA A 74 5.57 -4.08 -5.30
N CYS A 75 4.85 -3.74 -4.22
CA CYS A 75 4.47 -4.67 -3.17
C CYS A 75 3.66 -5.85 -3.71
N LEU A 76 2.59 -5.56 -4.45
CA LEU A 76 1.71 -6.57 -5.02
C LEU A 76 2.43 -7.45 -6.06
N LYS A 77 3.39 -6.90 -6.82
CA LYS A 77 4.16 -7.67 -7.81
C LYS A 77 5.03 -8.75 -7.18
N VAL A 78 5.63 -8.47 -6.02
CA VAL A 78 6.38 -9.46 -5.24
C VAL A 78 5.43 -10.44 -4.55
N GLY A 79 4.20 -10.01 -4.27
CA GLY A 79 3.18 -10.79 -3.56
C GLY A 79 3.19 -10.54 -2.06
N GLY A 80 3.53 -9.32 -1.65
CA GLY A 80 3.23 -8.83 -0.30
C GLY A 80 1.84 -8.20 -0.23
N THR A 81 1.34 -7.98 0.98
CA THR A 81 0.05 -7.33 1.24
C THR A 81 0.17 -5.81 1.37
N ILE A 82 -0.79 -5.08 0.81
CA ILE A 82 -0.82 -3.60 0.77
C ILE A 82 -1.02 -2.91 2.13
N SER A 83 -1.36 -3.67 3.18
CA SER A 83 -1.39 -3.16 4.55
C SER A 83 -1.17 -4.29 5.55
N HIS A 84 -0.43 -3.99 6.61
CA HIS A 84 -0.35 -4.85 7.79
C HIS A 84 -1.35 -4.44 8.86
N HIS A 85 -1.40 -3.14 9.20
CA HIS A 85 -2.18 -2.64 10.34
C HIS A 85 -2.81 -1.27 10.13
N HIS A 86 -2.36 -0.44 9.18
CA HIS A 86 -2.99 0.88 8.95
C HIS A 86 -4.37 0.79 8.28
N GLY A 87 -4.71 -0.37 7.71
CA GLY A 87 -5.93 -0.56 6.94
C GLY A 87 -5.86 0.12 5.57
N VAL A 88 -7.02 0.32 4.96
CA VAL A 88 -7.12 0.69 3.53
C VAL A 88 -7.35 2.18 3.33
N GLY A 89 -8.51 2.67 3.79
CA GLY A 89 -8.95 4.05 3.57
C GLY A 89 -9.01 4.42 2.07
N LEU A 90 -9.05 5.72 1.76
CA LEU A 90 -9.05 6.15 0.35
C LEU A 90 -7.69 5.93 -0.33
N VAL A 91 -6.61 6.01 0.45
CA VAL A 91 -5.24 5.97 -0.07
C VAL A 91 -4.95 4.62 -0.75
N ARG A 92 -5.41 3.51 -0.16
CA ARG A 92 -5.17 2.15 -0.69
C ARG A 92 -6.37 1.53 -1.40
N ALA A 93 -7.55 2.19 -1.36
CA ALA A 93 -8.79 1.67 -1.93
C ALA A 93 -8.65 1.20 -3.39
N GLY A 94 -7.89 1.93 -4.21
CA GLY A 94 -7.66 1.59 -5.61
C GLY A 94 -6.94 0.26 -5.87
N TRP A 95 -6.33 -0.34 -4.84
CA TRP A 95 -5.59 -1.61 -4.94
C TRP A 95 -6.34 -2.80 -4.36
N MET A 96 -7.49 -2.60 -3.70
CA MET A 96 -8.22 -3.69 -3.03
C MET A 96 -8.65 -4.82 -3.97
N HIS A 97 -9.08 -4.48 -5.19
CA HIS A 97 -9.39 -5.49 -6.20
C HIS A 97 -8.13 -6.25 -6.65
N LYS A 98 -6.97 -5.59 -6.73
CA LYS A 98 -5.70 -6.25 -7.12
C LYS A 98 -5.20 -7.17 -5.99
N GLU A 99 -5.32 -6.75 -4.73
CA GLU A 99 -4.95 -7.53 -3.54
C GLU A 99 -5.80 -8.80 -3.42
N HIS A 100 -7.13 -8.68 -3.52
CA HIS A 100 -8.04 -9.80 -3.24
C HIS A 100 -8.47 -10.60 -4.48
N GLY A 101 -8.20 -10.09 -5.69
CA GLY A 101 -8.68 -10.69 -6.93
C GLY A 101 -10.19 -10.92 -6.90
N ASN A 102 -10.63 -12.11 -7.33
CA ASN A 102 -12.05 -12.48 -7.38
C ASN A 102 -12.75 -12.44 -6.01
N ALA A 103 -12.02 -12.57 -4.89
CA ALA A 103 -12.61 -12.49 -3.56
C ALA A 103 -13.14 -11.09 -3.23
N PHE A 104 -12.72 -10.05 -3.97
CA PHE A 104 -13.25 -8.70 -3.81
C PHE A 104 -14.76 -8.61 -4.12
N GLU A 105 -15.29 -9.46 -5.00
CA GLU A 105 -16.72 -9.49 -5.30
C GLU A 105 -17.57 -9.97 -4.12
N VAL A 106 -17.00 -10.80 -3.24
CA VAL A 106 -17.65 -11.20 -1.98
C VAL A 106 -17.80 -9.98 -1.05
N LEU A 107 -16.75 -9.15 -0.95
CA LEU A 107 -16.80 -7.91 -0.15
C LEU A 107 -17.86 -6.93 -0.69
N LYS A 108 -17.94 -6.77 -2.02
CA LYS A 108 -19.01 -5.98 -2.66
C LYS A 108 -20.40 -6.51 -2.34
N ALA A 109 -20.60 -7.82 -2.43
CA ALA A 109 -21.88 -8.46 -2.15
C ALA A 109 -22.31 -8.21 -0.70
N ILE A 110 -21.40 -8.40 0.27
CA ILE A 110 -21.64 -8.11 1.68
C ILE A 110 -22.01 -6.64 1.88
N LYS A 111 -21.21 -5.70 1.34
CA LYS A 111 -21.48 -4.27 1.44
C LYS A 111 -22.86 -3.90 0.88
N LYS A 112 -23.25 -4.44 -0.27
CA LYS A 112 -24.55 -4.17 -0.90
C LYS A 112 -25.73 -4.68 -0.06
N VAL A 113 -25.58 -5.84 0.58
CA VAL A 113 -26.62 -6.40 1.46
C VAL A 113 -26.77 -5.57 2.73
N LEU A 114 -25.66 -5.16 3.35
CA LEU A 114 -25.67 -4.42 4.60
C LEU A 114 -25.94 -2.91 4.43
N ASP A 115 -25.59 -2.34 3.29
CA ASP A 115 -25.69 -0.91 2.99
C ASP A 115 -26.16 -0.64 1.55
N PRO A 116 -27.42 -0.97 1.22
CA PRO A 116 -27.94 -0.84 -0.13
C PRO A 116 -27.97 0.61 -0.65
N ASN A 117 -27.97 1.60 0.24
CA ASN A 117 -27.97 3.02 -0.10
C ASN A 117 -26.56 3.65 -0.07
N ASN A 118 -25.52 2.85 0.22
CA ASN A 118 -24.12 3.25 0.28
C ASN A 118 -23.83 4.48 1.17
N ILE A 119 -24.45 4.55 2.35
CA ILE A 119 -24.29 5.68 3.28
C ILE A 119 -23.17 5.48 4.30
N MET A 120 -22.75 4.24 4.54
CA MET A 120 -21.70 3.90 5.51
C MET A 120 -20.31 4.04 4.88
N ASN A 121 -19.78 5.26 4.91
CA ASN A 121 -18.39 5.60 4.59
C ASN A 121 -17.94 5.11 3.19
N PRO A 122 -18.55 5.63 2.10
CA PRO A 122 -18.33 5.14 0.74
C PRO A 122 -16.86 5.28 0.29
N GLY A 123 -16.38 4.32 -0.48
CA GLY A 123 -15.08 4.31 -1.14
C GLY A 123 -13.90 3.81 -0.31
N LYS A 124 -14.01 3.67 1.02
CA LYS A 124 -12.84 3.37 1.88
C LYS A 124 -12.24 1.97 1.74
N LEU A 125 -12.96 1.03 1.15
CA LEU A 125 -12.46 -0.31 0.81
C LEU A 125 -12.43 -0.53 -0.71
N GLY A 126 -12.52 0.54 -1.50
CA GLY A 126 -12.79 0.44 -2.93
C GLY A 126 -14.23 0.00 -3.26
N LEU A 127 -15.15 0.14 -2.29
CA LEU A 127 -16.56 -0.26 -2.34
C LEU A 127 -17.47 0.96 -2.32
#